data_AF-A0A2R7M670-F1
#
_entry.id   AF-A0A2R7M670-F1
#
_cell.length_a   1.000
_cell.length_b   1.000
_cell.length_c   1.000
_cell.angle_alpha   90.00
_cell.angle_beta   90.00
_cell.angle_gamma   90.00
#
_symmetry.space_group_name_H-M   'P 1'
#
loop_
_entity.id
_entity.type
_entity.pdbx_description
1 polymer ?
#
loop_
_entity_poly.entity_id
_entity_poly.type
_entity_poly.pdbx_seq_one_letter_code
_entity_poly.pdbx_strand_id
1 'polypeptide(L)'
;YLLKYNRFIILAVNQDVQAATGCSIDSSVEFIQSLEKKYDVDLLDKMNVTFKLGEHIAHKPLIDFKKMVKDKSVSENTIVFNNLVNNIEEFNESWEVPAADSWHSRFF
;
A
#
# COMPACT_ATOMS: atom_id res chain seq x y z
N TYR A 1 5.42 -15.26 -0.34
CA TYR A 1 5.54 -13.79 -0.36
C TYR A 1 5.72 -13.33 -1.78
N LEU A 2 5.37 -12.08 -2.09
CA LEU A 2 5.62 -11.44 -3.38
C LEU A 2 6.22 -10.06 -3.15
N LEU A 3 7.18 -9.68 -3.99
CA LEU A 3 7.72 -8.31 -4.04
C LEU A 3 7.20 -7.63 -5.31
N LYS A 4 6.66 -6.42 -5.19
CA LYS A 4 6.19 -5.64 -6.34
C LYS A 4 6.72 -4.21 -6.32
N TYR A 5 7.02 -3.71 -7.52
CA TYR A 5 7.42 -2.32 -7.78
C TYR A 5 8.61 -1.82 -6.95
N ASN A 6 9.47 -2.73 -6.45
CA ASN A 6 10.55 -2.42 -5.51
C ASN A 6 10.08 -1.60 -4.29
N ARG A 7 8.81 -1.73 -3.91
CA ARG A 7 8.18 -0.93 -2.86
C ARG A 7 7.35 -1.78 -1.91
N PHE A 8 6.65 -2.79 -2.44
CA PHE A 8 5.67 -3.55 -1.68
C PHE A 8 6.20 -4.94 -1.33
N ILE A 9 6.03 -5.30 -0.07
CA ILE A 9 6.18 -6.67 0.42
C ILE A 9 4.76 -7.19 0.66
N ILE A 10 4.35 -8.19 -0.11
CA ILE A 10 3.03 -8.82 0.00
C ILE A 10 3.20 -10.18 0.67
N LEU A 11 2.53 -10.33 1.81
CA LEU A 11 2.43 -11.58 2.56
C LEU A 11 0.99 -12.05 2.51
N ALA A 12 0.79 -13.32 2.18
CA ALA A 12 -0.52 -13.97 2.18
C ALA A 12 -0.35 -15.38 2.75
N VAL A 13 -1.37 -15.85 3.46
CA VAL A 13 -1.42 -17.17 4.08
C VAL A 13 -2.65 -17.90 3.58
N ASN A 14 -2.50 -19.18 3.27
CA ASN A 14 -3.63 -20.03 2.94
C ASN A 14 -4.25 -20.55 4.24
N GLN A 15 -5.42 -20.00 4.60
CA GLN A 15 -6.13 -20.35 5.83
C GLN A 15 -6.61 -21.80 5.86
N ASP A 16 -6.82 -22.45 4.69
CA ASP A 16 -7.22 -23.86 4.61
C ASP A 16 -6.09 -24.82 4.99
N VAL A 17 -4.83 -24.38 4.84
CA VAL A 17 -3.63 -25.16 5.18
C VAL A 17 -3.15 -24.80 6.59
N GLN A 18 -3.17 -23.52 6.92
CA GLN A 18 -2.76 -23.03 8.23
C GLN A 18 -3.55 -21.75 8.56
N ALA A 19 -4.43 -21.83 9.56
CA ALA A 19 -5.10 -20.66 10.06
C ALA A 19 -4.07 -19.64 10.58
N ALA A 20 -4.19 -18.38 10.17
CA ALA A 20 -3.41 -17.30 10.74
C ALA A 20 -3.76 -17.19 12.23
N THR A 21 -2.81 -17.51 13.10
CA THR A 21 -2.95 -17.29 14.54
C THR A 21 -2.49 -15.87 14.86
N GLY A 22 -3.02 -15.25 15.94
CA GLY A 22 -2.56 -13.93 16.39
C GLY A 22 -1.02 -13.86 16.51
N CYS A 23 -0.40 -14.89 17.09
CA CYS A 23 1.05 -14.97 17.22
C CYS A 23 1.80 -15.03 15.88
N SER A 24 1.22 -15.66 14.84
CA SER A 24 1.83 -15.68 13.50
C SER A 24 1.79 -14.31 12.83
N ILE A 25 0.74 -13.51 13.08
CA ILE A 25 0.63 -12.13 12.60
C ILE A 25 1.65 -11.26 13.33
N ASP A 26 1.72 -11.36 14.66
CA ASP A 26 2.68 -10.59 15.46
C ASP A 26 4.12 -10.83 15.02
N SER A 27 4.49 -12.11 14.81
CA SER A 27 5.82 -12.49 14.29
C SER A 27 6.12 -11.88 12.92
N SER A 28 5.11 -11.76 12.05
CA SER A 28 5.27 -11.12 10.74
C SER A 28 5.49 -9.61 10.87
N VAL A 29 4.78 -8.95 11.79
CA VAL A 29 4.95 -7.53 12.06
C VAL A 29 6.33 -7.25 12.65
N GLU A 30 6.79 -8.07 13.61
CA GLU A 30 8.13 -7.98 14.18
C GLU A 30 9.21 -8.15 13.10
N PHE A 31 9.02 -9.10 12.18
CA PHE A 31 9.92 -9.27 11.05
C PHE A 31 10.00 -8.01 10.18
N ILE A 32 8.86 -7.40 9.82
CA ILE A 32 8.85 -6.15 9.03
C ILE A 32 9.54 -5.01 9.79
N GLN A 33 9.27 -4.84 11.08
CA GLN A 33 9.95 -3.84 11.93
C GLN A 33 11.47 -4.07 12.00
N SER A 34 11.92 -5.33 11.96
CA SER A 34 13.35 -5.64 11.90
C SER A 34 13.98 -5.17 10.60
N LEU A 35 13.24 -5.22 9.48
CA LEU A 35 13.69 -4.69 8.18
C LEU A 35 13.73 -3.16 8.20
N GLU A 36 12.72 -2.50 8.77
CA GLU A 36 12.70 -1.04 8.96
C GLU A 36 13.98 -0.57 9.68
N LYS A 37 14.32 -1.20 10.81
CA LYS A 37 15.55 -0.87 11.57
C LYS A 37 16.82 -1.19 10.81
N LYS A 38 16.88 -2.31 10.10
CA LYS A 38 18.08 -2.76 9.39
C LYS A 38 18.43 -1.84 8.21
N TYR A 39 17.42 -1.34 7.51
CA TYR A 39 17.60 -0.56 6.28
C TYR A 39 17.31 0.94 6.45
N ASP A 40 16.88 1.37 7.65
CA ASP A 40 16.50 2.75 7.96
C ASP A 40 15.39 3.27 7.03
N VAL A 41 14.29 2.53 6.98
CA VAL A 41 13.13 2.80 6.11
C VAL A 41 11.81 2.64 6.87
N ASP A 42 10.77 3.34 6.43
CA ASP A 42 9.40 3.15 6.89
C ASP A 42 8.60 2.25 5.93
N LEU A 43 8.11 1.12 6.43
CA LEU A 43 7.32 0.11 5.71
C LEU A 43 5.89 0.01 6.24
N LEU A 44 5.66 0.32 7.52
CA LEU A 44 4.36 0.16 8.19
C LEU A 44 3.58 1.47 8.33
N ASP A 45 4.13 2.61 7.93
CA ASP A 45 3.45 3.90 8.03
C ASP A 45 2.28 4.00 7.02
N LYS A 46 1.06 3.97 7.58
CA LYS A 46 -0.21 4.06 6.84
C LYS A 46 -0.60 5.48 6.45
N MET A 47 0.16 6.50 6.86
CA MET A 47 -0.11 7.91 6.53
C MET A 47 0.41 8.32 5.16
N ASN A 48 1.12 7.42 4.48
CA ASN A 48 1.66 7.67 3.16
C ASN A 48 0.77 7.12 2.05
N VAL A 49 0.77 7.83 0.92
CA VAL A 49 0.07 7.45 -0.29
C VAL A 49 1.08 6.98 -1.31
N THR A 50 0.88 5.77 -1.84
CA THR A 50 1.61 5.27 -3.00
C THR A 50 0.71 5.39 -4.23
N PHE A 51 1.24 5.86 -5.35
CA PHE A 51 0.48 6.11 -6.58
C PHE A 51 1.36 6.06 -7.82
N LYS A 52 0.75 5.87 -8.99
CA LYS A 52 1.44 5.93 -10.29
C LYS A 52 1.55 7.38 -10.76
N LEU A 53 2.73 7.77 -11.21
CA LEU A 53 3.01 9.04 -11.87
C LEU A 53 3.70 8.74 -13.21
N GLY A 54 2.90 8.66 -14.27
CA GLY A 54 3.36 8.10 -15.54
C GLY A 54 3.78 6.64 -15.36
N GLU A 55 5.00 6.32 -15.79
CA GLU A 55 5.58 4.97 -15.69
C GLU A 55 6.20 4.66 -14.32
N HIS A 56 6.23 5.63 -13.40
CA HIS A 56 6.91 5.50 -12.11
C HIS A 56 5.93 5.35 -10.94
N ILE A 57 6.37 4.68 -9.88
CA ILE A 57 5.66 4.63 -8.60
C ILE A 57 6.22 5.71 -7.69
N ALA A 58 5.35 6.60 -7.23
CA ALA A 58 5.66 7.63 -6.25
C ALA A 58 5.09 7.25 -4.88
N HIS A 59 5.81 7.66 -3.83
CA HIS A 59 5.40 7.50 -2.44
C HIS A 59 5.58 8.82 -1.71
N LYS A 60 4.48 9.37 -1.16
CA LYS A 60 4.50 10.67 -0.49
C LYS A 60 3.62 10.64 0.76
N PRO A 61 3.95 11.45 1.79
CA PRO A 61 3.02 11.72 2.88
C PRO A 61 1.67 12.23 2.34
N LEU A 62 0.58 11.84 3.01
CA LEU A 62 -0.77 12.28 2.62
C LEU A 62 -0.90 13.79 2.47
N ILE A 63 -0.20 14.57 3.31
CA ILE A 63 -0.22 16.03 3.23
C ILE A 63 0.33 16.55 1.90
N ASP A 64 1.37 15.91 1.36
CA ASP A 64 1.97 16.29 0.09
C ASP A 64 1.14 15.78 -1.08
N PHE A 65 0.56 14.58 -0.98
CA PHE A 65 -0.41 14.09 -1.96
C PHE A 65 -1.58 15.08 -2.12
N LYS A 66 -2.13 15.61 -1.02
CA LYS A 66 -3.19 16.64 -1.05
C LYS A 66 -2.74 17.93 -1.74
N LYS A 67 -1.49 18.36 -1.55
CA LYS A 67 -0.95 19.53 -2.27
C LYS A 67 -0.89 19.24 -3.77
N MET A 68 -0.41 18.05 -4.15
CA MET A 68 -0.35 17.63 -5.56
C MET A 68 -1.73 17.60 -6.23
N VAL A 69 -2.80 17.23 -5.49
CA VAL A 69 -4.18 17.32 -6.00
C VAL A 69 -4.56 18.78 -6.30
N LYS A 70 -4.31 19.69 -5.35
CA LYS A 70 -4.57 21.13 -5.50
C LYS A 70 -3.80 21.75 -6.65
N ASP A 71 -2.55 21.32 -6.82
CA ASP A 71 -1.64 21.76 -7.89
C ASP A 71 -1.92 21.06 -9.23
N LYS A 72 -2.97 20.22 -9.30
CA LYS A 72 -3.39 19.44 -10.48
C LYS A 72 -2.29 18.52 -11.04
N SER A 73 -1.31 18.16 -10.21
CA SER A 73 -0.24 17.23 -10.55
C SER A 73 -0.70 15.78 -10.47
N VAL A 74 -1.79 15.51 -9.74
CA VAL A 74 -2.54 14.26 -9.75
C VAL A 74 -4.01 14.55 -10.02
N SER A 75 -4.68 13.62 -10.67
CA SER A 75 -6.13 13.68 -10.99
C SER A 75 -6.88 12.50 -10.39
N GLU A 76 -8.22 12.54 -10.47
CA GLU A 76 -9.13 11.46 -10.09
C GLU A 76 -8.79 10.11 -10.75
N ASN A 77 -8.22 10.15 -11.96
CA ASN A 77 -7.80 8.96 -12.71
C ASN A 77 -6.40 8.44 -12.32
N THR A 78 -5.71 9.10 -11.39
CA THR A 78 -4.39 8.66 -10.92
C THR A 78 -4.56 7.32 -10.21
N ILE A 79 -3.82 6.31 -10.63
CA ILE A 79 -3.86 5.00 -9.97
C ILE A 79 -3.17 5.10 -8.62
N VAL A 80 -3.89 4.75 -7.56
CA VAL A 80 -3.40 4.65 -6.18
C VAL A 80 -3.40 3.18 -5.74
N PHE A 81 -2.62 2.87 -4.70
CA PHE A 81 -2.54 1.52 -4.16
C PHE A 81 -3.38 1.39 -2.89
N ASN A 82 -4.39 0.51 -2.91
CA ASN A 82 -5.26 0.22 -1.78
C ASN A 82 -4.64 -0.87 -0.89
N ASN A 83 -3.83 -0.49 0.10
CA ASN A 83 -3.19 -1.46 1.01
C ASN A 83 -4.15 -2.06 2.07
N LEU A 84 -5.46 -1.87 1.94
CA LEU A 84 -6.49 -2.40 2.85
C LEU A 84 -7.21 -3.64 2.29
N VAL A 85 -6.76 -4.19 1.16
CA VAL A 85 -7.30 -5.44 0.60
C VAL A 85 -7.14 -6.60 1.58
N ASN A 86 -8.16 -7.45 1.67
CA ASN A 86 -8.26 -8.50 2.70
C ASN A 86 -7.90 -9.90 2.19
N ASN A 87 -7.99 -10.13 0.89
CA ASN A 87 -7.77 -11.43 0.28
C ASN A 87 -7.09 -11.32 -1.10
N ILE A 88 -6.77 -12.46 -1.71
CA ILE A 88 -6.06 -12.51 -3.00
C ILE A 88 -6.92 -12.01 -4.16
N GLU A 89 -8.24 -12.18 -4.11
CA GLU A 89 -9.17 -11.67 -5.12
C GLU A 89 -9.14 -10.14 -5.14
N GLU A 90 -9.35 -9.50 -3.99
CA GLU A 90 -9.23 -8.05 -3.84
C GLU A 90 -7.84 -7.53 -4.20
N PHE A 91 -6.77 -8.27 -3.86
CA PHE A 91 -5.41 -7.91 -4.26
C PHE A 91 -5.22 -7.91 -5.79
N ASN A 92 -5.85 -8.84 -6.50
CA ASN A 92 -5.74 -8.94 -7.95
C ASN A 92 -6.61 -7.92 -8.69
N GLU A 93 -7.79 -7.62 -8.14
CA GLU A 93 -8.80 -6.81 -8.84
C GLU A 93 -8.88 -5.35 -8.37
N SER A 94 -8.55 -5.09 -7.11
CA SER A 94 -8.83 -3.82 -6.43
C SER A 94 -7.64 -3.24 -5.65
N TRP A 95 -6.44 -3.77 -5.85
CA TRP A 95 -5.23 -3.21 -5.23
C TRP A 95 -4.74 -1.96 -5.95
N GLU A 96 -4.83 -1.93 -7.27
CA GLU A 96 -4.49 -0.77 -8.11
C GLU A 96 -5.79 -0.15 -8.62
N VAL A 97 -6.20 0.98 -8.04
CA VAL A 97 -7.50 1.59 -8.33
C VAL A 97 -7.34 3.08 -8.65
N PRO A 98 -8.21 3.66 -9.49
CA PRO A 98 -8.27 5.12 -9.64
C PRO A 98 -8.49 5.80 -8.30
N ALA A 99 -7.91 6.99 -8.13
CA ALA A 99 -8.05 7.75 -6.89
C ALA A 99 -9.52 8.06 -6.57
N ALA A 100 -10.35 8.27 -7.60
CA ALA A 100 -11.80 8.46 -7.52
C ALA A 100 -12.56 7.29 -6.87
N ASP A 101 -12.06 6.06 -7.07
CA ASP A 101 -12.67 4.82 -6.57
C ASP A 101 -12.07 4.40 -5.21
N SER A 102 -11.23 5.25 -4.63
CA SER A 102 -10.52 4.98 -3.39
C SER A 102 -10.93 5.96 -2.28
N TRP A 103 -10.42 5.73 -1.06
CA TRP A 103 -10.53 6.66 0.07
C TRP A 103 -10.06 8.10 -0.25
N HIS A 104 -9.18 8.25 -1.25
CA HIS A 104 -8.62 9.53 -1.69
C HIS A 104 -9.58 10.39 -2.50
N SER A 105 -10.71 9.85 -2.99
CA SER A 105 -11.73 10.56 -3.76
C SER A 105 -12.20 11.85 -3.08
N ARG A 106 -12.22 11.86 -1.73
CA ARG A 106 -12.58 13.01 -0.89
C ARG A 106 -11.69 14.26 -1.09
N PHE A 107 -10.55 14.14 -1.77
CA PHE A 107 -9.59 15.24 -1.95
C PHE A 107 -9.70 15.95 -3.28
N PHE A 108 -10.43 15.37 -4.24
CA PHE A 108 -10.62 15.92 -5.58
C PHE A 108 -11.86 16.81 -5.65
#